data_AF-A0A6N6PEV9-F1
#
_entry.id   AF-A0A6N6PEV9-F1
#
_cell.length_a   1.000
_cell.length_b   1.000
_cell.length_c   1.000
_cell.angle_alpha   90.00
_cell.angle_beta   90.00
_cell.angle_gamma   90.00
#
_symmetry.space_group_name_H-M   'P 1'
#
loop_
_entity.id
_entity.type
_entity.pdbx_description
1 polymer ?
#
loop_
_entity_poly.entity_id
_entity_poly.type
_entity_poly.pdbx_seq_one_letter_code
_entity_poly.pdbx_strand_id
1 'polypeptide(L)'
;MNSVAPVSLPNLSTALDAWKKLLAERKLSTDLLWIFEENLCFEKKADVPGGVHIGFQTRFSPVPQESIEIAYEHFCESATPIVFYRLGESKGRSVCILLGDAWFNDKKESDDFIKQAKWGISFHPGQKIEIEEVSDMRRWIRRIRRERPLHDVDFCMTLAAVDEIQIHGRVLTAGERYSEAMLGKLRRIFSYSN
;
A
#
# COMPACT_ATOMS: atom_id res chain seq x y z
N MET A 1 -32.20 12.42 -14.59
CA MET A 1 -30.75 12.36 -14.88
C MET A 1 -30.06 13.12 -13.75
N ASN A 2 -29.48 12.40 -12.78
CA ASN A 2 -28.80 13.04 -11.66
C ASN A 2 -27.44 13.55 -12.17
N SER A 3 -27.27 14.87 -12.16
CA SER A 3 -25.99 15.54 -12.39
C SER A 3 -25.04 15.10 -11.27
N VAL A 4 -24.11 14.19 -11.58
CA VAL A 4 -23.02 13.84 -10.67
C VAL A 4 -22.09 15.04 -10.65
N ALA A 5 -22.02 15.74 -9.52
CA ALA A 5 -21.07 16.84 -9.35
C ALA A 5 -19.65 16.36 -9.71
N PRO A 6 -18.85 17.17 -10.41
CA PRO A 6 -17.51 16.76 -10.80
C PRO A 6 -16.69 16.42 -9.55
N VAL A 7 -16.14 15.21 -9.52
CA VAL A 7 -15.23 14.77 -8.47
C VAL A 7 -13.96 15.62 -8.58
N SER A 8 -13.59 16.28 -7.48
CA SER A 8 -12.35 17.05 -7.41
C SER A 8 -11.40 16.33 -6.47
N LEU A 9 -10.39 15.68 -7.04
CA LEU A 9 -9.37 14.99 -6.27
C LEU A 9 -8.56 16.03 -5.48
N PRO A 10 -8.51 15.93 -4.14
CA PRO A 10 -7.73 16.83 -3.33
C PRO A 10 -6.23 16.57 -3.52
N ASN A 11 -5.37 17.52 -3.11
CA ASN A 11 -3.96 17.21 -2.94
C ASN A 11 -3.76 16.22 -1.77
N LEU A 12 -2.61 15.53 -1.75
CA LEU A 12 -2.32 14.52 -0.74
C LEU A 12 -2.41 15.07 0.69
N SER A 13 -1.91 16.28 0.94
CA SER A 13 -1.97 16.91 2.27
C SER A 13 -3.40 17.00 2.81
N THR A 14 -4.33 17.46 1.98
CA THR A 14 -5.75 17.58 2.35
C THR A 14 -6.39 16.20 2.61
N ALA A 15 -6.04 15.19 1.81
CA ALA A 15 -6.51 13.82 2.03
C ALA A 15 -5.94 13.23 3.33
N LEU A 16 -4.66 13.47 3.62
CA LEU A 16 -3.99 13.03 4.86
C LEU A 16 -4.57 13.69 6.10
N ASP A 17 -4.92 14.98 6.04
CA ASP A 17 -5.54 15.68 7.16
C ASP A 17 -6.93 15.12 7.47
N ALA A 18 -7.73 14.84 6.43
CA ALA A 18 -9.01 14.16 6.60
C ALA A 18 -8.83 12.76 7.19
N TRP A 19 -7.82 12.03 6.73
CA TRP A 19 -7.50 10.70 7.25
C TRP A 19 -7.11 10.73 8.73
N LYS A 20 -6.18 11.61 9.11
CA LYS A 20 -5.73 11.78 10.50
C LYS A 20 -6.88 12.22 11.40
N LYS A 21 -7.75 13.11 10.93
CA LYS A 21 -8.94 13.52 11.68
C LYS A 21 -9.85 12.32 11.97
N LEU A 22 -10.11 11.50 10.97
CA LEU A 22 -10.93 10.30 11.10
C LEU A 22 -10.32 9.28 12.07
N LEU A 23 -9.00 9.06 12.01
CA LEU A 23 -8.28 8.20 12.95
C LEU A 23 -8.37 8.75 14.39
N ALA A 24 -8.20 10.06 14.58
CA ALA A 24 -8.31 10.72 15.87
C ALA A 24 -9.72 10.59 16.47
N GLU A 25 -10.77 10.79 15.68
CA GLU A 25 -12.17 10.60 16.08
C GLU A 25 -12.43 9.17 16.59
N ARG A 26 -11.75 8.18 15.99
CA ARG A 26 -11.81 6.76 16.40
C ARG A 26 -10.80 6.38 17.49
N LYS A 27 -10.06 7.34 18.07
CA LYS A 27 -9.00 7.11 19.08
C LYS A 27 -7.91 6.13 18.61
N LEU A 28 -7.59 6.19 17.31
CA LEU A 28 -6.49 5.49 16.66
C LEU A 28 -5.29 6.43 16.51
N SER A 29 -4.09 5.89 16.37
CA SER A 29 -2.89 6.70 16.15
C SER A 29 -2.97 7.51 14.85
N THR A 30 -2.56 8.78 14.91
CA THR A 30 -2.42 9.66 13.74
C THR A 30 -0.99 9.75 13.21
N ASP A 31 -0.04 9.06 13.88
CA ASP A 31 1.31 8.87 13.36
C ASP A 31 1.27 7.76 12.31
N LEU A 32 1.49 8.12 11.04
CA LEU A 32 1.24 7.25 9.90
C LEU A 32 2.55 6.61 9.44
N LEU A 33 2.57 5.29 9.40
CA LEU A 33 3.63 4.52 8.76
C LEU A 33 3.10 3.94 7.45
N TRP A 34 3.54 4.48 6.32
CA TRP A 34 3.18 3.98 5.01
C TRP A 34 4.04 2.77 4.62
N ILE A 35 3.39 1.72 4.15
CA ILE A 35 4.03 0.52 3.64
C ILE A 35 3.45 0.15 2.27
N PHE A 36 4.22 -0.61 1.51
CA PHE A 36 3.92 -1.04 0.15
C PHE A 36 3.90 -2.57 0.06
N GLU A 37 3.62 -3.11 -1.12
CA GLU A 37 3.47 -4.56 -1.30
C GLU A 37 4.66 -5.35 -0.77
N GLU A 38 5.88 -4.87 -1.02
CA GLU A 38 7.13 -5.51 -0.66
C GLU A 38 7.29 -5.64 0.84
N ASN A 39 6.66 -4.76 1.64
CA ASN A 39 6.75 -4.71 3.10
C ASN A 39 5.78 -5.65 3.79
N LEU A 40 4.77 -6.16 3.10
CA LEU A 40 3.77 -7.05 3.68
C LEU A 40 4.38 -8.39 4.08
N CYS A 41 4.06 -8.85 5.29
CA CYS A 41 4.47 -10.14 5.82
C CYS A 41 3.25 -10.97 6.22
N PHE A 42 2.94 -12.00 5.44
CA PHE A 42 1.91 -12.98 5.78
C PHE A 42 2.57 -14.29 6.20
N GLU A 43 2.16 -14.83 7.35
CA GLU A 43 2.70 -16.08 7.89
C GLU A 43 1.57 -17.02 8.27
N LYS A 44 1.72 -18.33 8.02
CA LYS A 44 0.78 -19.31 8.56
C LYS A 44 1.02 -19.47 10.06
N LYS A 45 -0.01 -19.25 10.85
CA LYS A 45 0.00 -19.45 12.31
C LYS A 45 -1.29 -20.17 12.72
N ALA A 46 -1.15 -21.45 13.08
CA ALA A 46 -2.28 -22.31 13.42
C ALA A 46 -3.00 -21.89 14.71
N ASP A 47 -2.32 -21.11 15.54
CA ASP A 47 -2.78 -20.56 16.82
C ASP A 47 -3.56 -19.24 16.68
N VAL A 48 -3.69 -18.70 15.47
CA VAL A 48 -4.42 -17.45 15.19
C VAL A 48 -5.71 -17.76 14.44
N PRO A 49 -6.86 -17.12 14.78
CA PRO A 49 -8.09 -17.25 14.00
C PRO A 49 -7.86 -16.96 12.51
N GLY A 50 -8.29 -17.87 11.64
CA GLY A 50 -8.03 -17.78 10.19
C GLY A 50 -6.68 -18.36 9.74
N GLY A 51 -5.84 -18.84 10.66
CA GLY A 51 -4.62 -19.58 10.35
C GLY A 51 -3.49 -18.72 9.76
N VAL A 52 -3.66 -17.40 9.70
CA VAL A 52 -2.69 -16.47 9.10
C VAL A 52 -2.48 -15.27 10.00
N HIS A 53 -1.21 -14.95 10.24
CA HIS A 53 -0.73 -13.78 10.94
C HIS A 53 -0.28 -12.73 9.93
N ILE A 54 -0.73 -11.50 10.13
CA ILE A 54 -0.33 -10.34 9.33
C ILE A 54 0.69 -9.53 10.13
N GLY A 55 1.84 -9.28 9.50
CA GLY A 55 2.85 -8.35 9.96
C GLY A 55 3.37 -7.52 8.80
N PHE A 56 4.37 -6.70 9.08
CA PHE A 56 5.02 -5.87 8.09
C PHE A 56 6.52 -5.77 8.36
N GLN A 57 7.28 -5.27 7.40
CA GLN A 57 8.71 -5.03 7.58
C GLN A 57 9.22 -3.87 6.73
N THR A 58 9.71 -2.83 7.38
CA THR A 58 10.34 -1.64 6.78
C THR A 58 11.86 -1.56 6.93
N ARG A 59 12.52 -2.38 7.77
CA ARG A 59 13.99 -2.33 7.94
C ARG A 59 14.75 -2.97 6.78
N PHE A 60 14.21 -4.04 6.20
CA PHE A 60 14.85 -4.71 5.06
C PHE A 60 14.50 -4.08 3.71
N SER A 61 13.35 -3.41 3.67
CA SER A 61 12.84 -2.70 2.50
C SER A 61 12.32 -1.34 2.99
N PRO A 62 13.21 -0.37 3.26
CA PRO A 62 12.79 0.95 3.70
C PRO A 62 11.90 1.59 2.64
N VAL A 63 10.89 2.32 3.11
CA VAL A 63 9.98 3.08 2.26
C VAL A 63 10.50 4.51 2.19
N PRO A 64 10.92 5.01 1.02
CA PRO A 64 11.28 6.41 0.84
C PRO A 64 10.14 7.34 1.23
N GLN A 65 10.47 8.57 1.65
CA GLN A 65 9.47 9.50 2.18
C GLN A 65 8.52 9.99 1.09
N GLU A 66 9.04 10.16 -0.12
CA GLU A 66 8.31 10.59 -1.32
C GLU A 66 7.42 9.49 -1.92
N SER A 67 7.59 8.22 -1.53
CA SER A 67 6.90 7.10 -2.18
C SER A 67 5.37 7.20 -2.10
N ILE A 68 4.85 7.75 -1.00
CA ILE A 68 3.40 7.94 -0.84
C ILE A 68 2.85 9.03 -1.76
N GLU A 69 3.62 10.08 -2.02
CA GLU A 69 3.24 11.16 -2.93
C GLU A 69 3.19 10.64 -4.36
N ILE A 70 4.24 9.92 -4.78
CA ILE A 70 4.30 9.26 -6.10
C ILE A 70 3.12 8.30 -6.29
N ALA A 71 2.83 7.46 -5.30
CA ALA A 71 1.73 6.51 -5.38
C ALA A 71 0.36 7.21 -5.45
N TYR A 72 0.18 8.28 -4.68
CA TYR A 72 -1.06 9.06 -4.68
C TYR A 72 -1.30 9.75 -6.02
N GLU A 73 -0.27 10.42 -6.56
CA GLU A 73 -0.32 11.06 -7.88
C GLU A 73 -0.63 10.04 -8.98
N HIS A 74 0.04 8.89 -8.95
CA HIS A 74 -0.21 7.80 -9.91
C HIS A 74 -1.68 7.35 -9.89
N PHE A 75 -2.26 7.14 -8.70
CA PHE A 75 -3.67 6.76 -8.62
C PHE A 75 -4.61 7.88 -9.06
N CYS A 76 -4.29 9.14 -8.77
CA CYS A 76 -5.05 10.28 -9.25
C CYS A 76 -5.10 10.34 -10.79
N GLU A 77 -3.96 10.12 -11.45
CA GLU A 77 -3.86 10.10 -12.91
C GLU A 77 -4.64 8.94 -13.55
N SER A 78 -4.65 7.78 -12.89
CA SER A 78 -5.38 6.59 -13.35
C SER A 78 -6.91 6.71 -13.23
N ALA A 79 -7.42 7.75 -12.56
CA ALA A 79 -8.83 7.93 -12.22
C ALA A 79 -9.47 6.72 -11.51
N THR A 80 -8.66 5.93 -10.81
CA THR A 80 -9.14 4.81 -10.00
C THR A 80 -9.60 5.28 -8.62
N PRO A 81 -10.57 4.60 -7.98
CA PRO A 81 -10.95 4.86 -6.60
C PRO A 81 -9.75 4.68 -5.67
N ILE A 82 -9.41 5.72 -4.91
CA ILE A 82 -8.28 5.69 -3.97
C ILE A 82 -8.78 5.29 -2.59
N VAL A 83 -8.07 4.37 -1.93
CA VAL A 83 -8.38 3.96 -0.57
C VAL A 83 -7.19 4.17 0.35
N PHE A 84 -7.42 4.92 1.42
CA PHE A 84 -6.53 5.02 2.58
C PHE A 84 -6.88 3.87 3.51
N TYR A 85 -6.03 2.85 3.57
CA TYR A 85 -6.28 1.62 4.29
C TYR A 85 -5.34 1.48 5.49
N ARG A 86 -5.89 1.27 6.69
CA ARG A 86 -5.09 0.98 7.88
C ARG A 86 -5.14 -0.52 8.20
N LEU A 87 -3.97 -1.14 8.28
CA LEU A 87 -3.81 -2.54 8.68
C LEU A 87 -3.91 -2.74 10.19
N GLY A 88 -3.38 -1.79 10.96
CA GLY A 88 -3.28 -1.92 12.41
C GLY A 88 -2.37 -0.87 13.01
N GLU A 89 -2.01 -1.10 14.27
CA GLU A 89 -1.09 -0.27 15.04
C GLU A 89 0.22 -1.01 15.29
N SER A 90 1.34 -0.29 15.31
CA SER A 90 2.62 -0.84 15.74
C SER A 90 3.41 0.21 16.49
N LYS A 91 3.63 -0.02 17.80
CA LYS A 91 4.35 0.92 18.69
C LYS A 91 3.77 2.34 18.62
N GLY A 92 2.44 2.46 18.64
CA GLY A 92 1.75 3.75 18.59
C GLY A 92 1.72 4.43 17.21
N ARG A 93 2.03 3.70 16.13
CA ARG A 93 1.92 4.19 14.74
C ARG A 93 0.85 3.41 13.99
N SER A 94 0.02 4.09 13.22
CA SER A 94 -0.94 3.47 12.31
C SER A 94 -0.23 3.02 11.04
N VAL A 95 -0.19 1.71 10.82
CA VAL A 95 0.41 1.12 9.62
C VAL A 95 -0.60 1.17 8.49
N CYS A 96 -0.29 1.94 7.46
CA CYS A 96 -1.20 2.31 6.39
C CYS A 96 -0.68 1.86 5.03
N ILE A 97 -1.61 1.58 4.12
CA ILE A 97 -1.37 1.23 2.72
C ILE A 97 -2.31 2.08 1.87
N LEU A 98 -1.80 2.57 0.74
CA LEU A 98 -2.60 3.22 -0.28
C LEU A 98 -3.00 2.17 -1.32
N LEU A 99 -4.30 2.04 -1.58
CA LEU A 99 -4.86 1.12 -2.56
C LEU A 99 -5.54 1.91 -3.67
N GLY A 100 -5.58 1.36 -4.87
CA GLY A 100 -6.27 1.98 -6.00
C GLY A 100 -6.71 0.96 -7.03
N ASP A 101 -8.02 0.74 -7.15
CA ASP A 101 -8.63 -0.11 -8.18
C ASP A 101 -10.15 0.10 -8.27
N ALA A 102 -10.73 -0.19 -9.44
CA ALA A 102 -12.17 -0.16 -9.66
C ALA A 102 -12.95 -1.13 -8.75
N TRP A 103 -12.32 -2.18 -8.24
CA TRP A 103 -12.86 -3.11 -7.24
C TRP A 103 -13.44 -2.41 -6.01
N PHE A 104 -12.89 -1.25 -5.61
CA PHE A 104 -13.36 -0.53 -4.42
C PHE A 104 -14.64 0.29 -4.66
N ASN A 105 -15.12 0.42 -5.90
CA ASN A 105 -16.35 1.17 -6.20
C ASN A 105 -17.57 0.63 -5.44
N ASP A 106 -17.64 -0.69 -5.27
CA ASP A 106 -18.82 -1.37 -4.71
C ASP A 106 -18.76 -1.55 -3.20
N LYS A 107 -17.61 -1.27 -2.55
CA LYS A 107 -17.45 -1.38 -1.09
C LYS A 107 -18.40 -0.43 -0.37
N LYS A 108 -18.90 -0.81 0.80
CA LYS A 108 -19.91 -0.04 1.54
C LYS A 108 -19.43 0.26 2.96
N GLU A 109 -20.17 1.11 3.66
CA GLU A 109 -19.96 1.36 5.10
C GLU A 109 -20.11 0.07 5.93
N SER A 110 -20.92 -0.90 5.48
CA SER A 110 -21.01 -2.24 6.10
C SER A 110 -19.69 -3.01 6.07
N ASP A 111 -18.80 -2.66 5.13
CA ASP A 111 -17.47 -3.26 4.97
C ASP A 111 -16.39 -2.41 5.70
N ASP A 112 -16.80 -1.46 6.56
CA ASP A 112 -15.94 -0.46 7.25
C ASP A 112 -15.23 0.55 6.31
N PHE A 113 -15.74 0.73 5.09
CA PHE A 113 -15.29 1.78 4.17
C PHE A 113 -16.12 3.05 4.32
N ILE A 114 -15.47 4.17 4.61
CA ILE A 114 -16.08 5.49 4.71
C ILE A 114 -15.79 6.25 3.41
N LYS A 115 -16.81 6.44 2.59
CA LYS A 115 -16.66 7.09 1.28
C LYS A 115 -16.69 8.60 1.41
N GLN A 116 -15.68 9.27 0.86
CA GLN A 116 -15.70 10.70 0.60
C GLN A 116 -16.06 10.94 -0.87
N ALA A 117 -17.36 10.89 -1.17
CA ALA A 117 -17.88 10.93 -2.54
C ALA A 117 -17.43 12.16 -3.35
N LYS A 118 -17.18 13.30 -2.69
CA LYS A 118 -16.68 14.53 -3.34
C LYS A 118 -15.29 14.37 -3.96
N TRP A 119 -14.51 13.43 -3.43
CA TRP A 119 -13.10 13.22 -3.80
C TRP A 119 -12.88 11.91 -4.56
N GLY A 120 -13.85 10.99 -4.57
CA GLY A 120 -13.62 9.64 -5.09
C GLY A 120 -12.64 8.83 -4.23
N ILE A 121 -12.47 9.23 -2.96
CA ILE A 121 -11.57 8.60 -1.99
C ILE A 121 -12.40 7.86 -0.95
N SER A 122 -11.92 6.69 -0.51
CA SER A 122 -12.47 5.97 0.63
C SER A 122 -11.44 5.82 1.75
N PHE A 123 -11.93 5.75 2.99
CA PHE A 123 -11.12 5.57 4.18
C PHE A 123 -11.53 4.27 4.87
N HIS A 124 -10.56 3.39 5.14
CA HIS A 124 -10.78 2.13 5.85
C HIS A 124 -9.91 2.08 7.11
N PRO A 125 -10.38 2.64 8.24
CA PRO A 125 -9.61 2.74 9.50
C PRO A 125 -9.36 1.39 10.17
N GLY A 126 -10.21 0.39 9.89
CA GLY A 126 -10.09 -0.95 10.42
C GLY A 126 -10.21 -1.01 11.94
N GLN A 127 -9.87 -2.16 12.49
CA GLN A 127 -9.94 -2.42 13.92
C GLN A 127 -8.68 -1.95 14.65
N LYS A 128 -8.80 -1.71 15.96
CA LYS A 128 -7.65 -1.43 16.84
C LYS A 128 -6.91 -2.73 17.19
N ILE A 129 -6.15 -3.22 16.22
CA ILE A 129 -5.29 -4.40 16.36
C ILE A 129 -3.82 -4.00 16.33
N GLU A 130 -3.00 -4.65 17.16
CA GLU A 130 -1.54 -4.52 17.09
C GLU A 130 -1.00 -5.45 16.01
N ILE A 131 -0.13 -4.95 15.15
CA ILE A 131 0.54 -5.73 14.12
C ILE A 131 2.06 -5.68 14.32
N GLU A 132 2.68 -6.83 14.04
CA GLU A 132 4.09 -7.05 14.29
C GLU A 132 4.97 -6.45 13.17
N GLU A 133 5.97 -5.67 13.57
CA GLU A 133 7.11 -5.33 12.70
C GLU A 133 8.11 -6.50 12.72
N VAL A 134 8.08 -7.34 11.68
CA VAL A 134 8.88 -8.55 11.58
C VAL A 134 10.36 -8.19 11.38
N SER A 135 11.14 -8.39 12.44
CA SER A 135 12.59 -8.14 12.46
C SER A 135 13.44 -9.36 12.14
N ASP A 136 12.86 -10.56 12.12
CA ASP A 136 13.56 -11.81 11.79
C ASP A 136 13.65 -12.00 10.27
N MET A 137 14.89 -12.07 9.76
CA MET A 137 15.17 -12.25 8.33
C MET A 137 14.68 -13.61 7.77
N ARG A 138 14.74 -14.69 8.54
CA ARG A 138 14.28 -16.01 8.10
C ARG A 138 12.78 -16.04 7.94
N ARG A 139 12.06 -15.45 8.90
CA ARG A 139 10.60 -15.25 8.81
C ARG A 139 10.25 -14.40 7.59
N TRP A 140 10.97 -13.29 7.41
CA TRP A 140 10.79 -12.42 6.26
C TRP A 140 10.96 -13.13 4.91
N ILE A 141 12.01 -13.92 4.74
CA ILE A 141 12.26 -14.65 3.50
C ILE A 141 11.19 -15.72 3.24
N ARG A 142 10.68 -16.37 4.30
CA ARG A 142 9.69 -17.47 4.23
C ARG A 142 8.23 -17.01 4.19
N ARG A 143 7.99 -15.70 4.22
CA ARG A 143 6.63 -15.14 4.16
C ARG A 143 5.87 -15.61 2.92
N ILE A 144 4.54 -15.66 3.04
CA ILE A 144 3.63 -15.91 1.93
C ILE A 144 3.63 -14.66 1.03
N ARG A 145 3.98 -14.84 -0.25
CA ARG A 145 4.00 -13.75 -1.24
C ARG A 145 2.83 -13.79 -2.22
N ARG A 146 2.19 -14.95 -2.42
CA ARG A 146 1.09 -15.16 -3.37
C ARG A 146 -0.05 -15.89 -2.68
N GLU A 147 -1.27 -15.78 -3.22
CA GLU A 147 -2.48 -16.43 -2.67
C GLU A 147 -2.72 -16.03 -1.20
N ARG A 148 -2.58 -14.72 -0.94
CA ARG A 148 -2.72 -14.15 0.40
C ARG A 148 -4.21 -14.16 0.79
N PRO A 149 -4.55 -14.35 2.07
CA PRO A 149 -5.94 -14.39 2.52
C PRO A 149 -6.60 -13.01 2.59
N LEU A 150 -5.84 -11.92 2.39
CA LEU A 150 -6.36 -10.55 2.39
C LEU A 150 -6.22 -9.96 0.98
N HIS A 151 -7.28 -10.06 0.18
CA HIS A 151 -7.24 -9.65 -1.23
C HIS A 151 -7.24 -8.14 -1.43
N ASP A 152 -7.79 -7.36 -0.49
CA ASP A 152 -7.85 -5.90 -0.64
C ASP A 152 -6.44 -5.29 -0.76
N VAL A 153 -5.44 -5.86 -0.09
CA VAL A 153 -4.05 -5.36 -0.17
C VAL A 153 -3.32 -5.75 -1.46
N ASP A 154 -3.90 -6.62 -2.29
CA ASP A 154 -3.32 -6.95 -3.60
C ASP A 154 -3.46 -5.78 -4.59
N PHE A 155 -4.28 -4.78 -4.28
CA PHE A 155 -4.46 -3.54 -5.05
C PHE A 155 -3.58 -2.37 -4.59
N CYS A 156 -2.54 -2.66 -3.79
CA CYS A 156 -1.51 -1.67 -3.45
C CYS A 156 -0.43 -1.61 -4.54
N MET A 157 0.31 -0.50 -4.57
CA MET A 157 1.49 -0.43 -5.42
C MET A 157 2.67 -1.21 -4.82
N THR A 158 3.56 -1.65 -5.71
CA THR A 158 4.90 -2.13 -5.35
C THR A 158 5.84 -0.94 -5.19
N LEU A 159 6.82 -1.04 -4.29
CA LEU A 159 7.98 -0.16 -4.25
C LEU A 159 8.72 -0.17 -5.58
N ALA A 160 8.81 -1.34 -6.25
CA ALA A 160 9.39 -1.41 -7.58
C ALA A 160 8.65 -0.50 -8.58
N ALA A 161 7.32 -0.45 -8.55
CA ALA A 161 6.56 0.47 -9.42
C ALA A 161 6.76 1.94 -9.04
N VAL A 162 6.91 2.25 -7.74
CA VAL A 162 7.25 3.62 -7.29
C VAL A 162 8.63 4.02 -7.82
N ASP A 163 9.63 3.15 -7.69
CA ASP A 163 10.98 3.38 -8.21
C ASP A 163 10.95 3.57 -9.74
N GLU A 164 10.17 2.76 -10.46
CA GLU A 164 9.99 2.89 -11.91
C GLU A 164 9.43 4.25 -12.29
N ILE A 165 8.42 4.75 -11.57
CA ILE A 165 7.85 6.08 -11.82
C ILE A 165 8.91 7.17 -11.52
N GLN A 166 9.67 7.03 -10.44
CA GLN A 166 10.71 8.00 -10.10
C GLN A 166 11.83 8.06 -11.16
N ILE A 167 12.22 6.91 -11.72
CA ILE A 167 13.32 6.81 -12.70
C ILE A 167 12.84 7.12 -14.12
N HIS A 168 11.67 6.62 -14.52
CA HIS A 168 11.21 6.63 -15.91
C HIS A 168 9.98 7.52 -16.16
N GLY A 169 9.38 8.10 -15.11
CA GLY A 169 8.14 8.87 -15.19
C GLY A 169 6.89 8.02 -15.43
N ARG A 170 7.01 6.69 -15.43
CA ARG A 170 5.88 5.75 -15.59
C ARG A 170 6.25 4.36 -15.10
N VAL A 171 5.22 3.56 -14.87
CA VAL A 171 5.36 2.13 -14.62
C VAL A 171 5.81 1.41 -15.90
N LEU A 172 6.75 0.48 -15.77
CA LEU A 172 7.26 -0.31 -16.89
C LEU A 172 6.33 -1.48 -17.21
N THR A 173 6.23 -1.81 -18.49
CA THR A 173 5.54 -3.02 -18.93
C THR A 173 6.32 -4.28 -18.52
N ALA A 174 5.65 -5.44 -18.51
CA ALA A 174 6.31 -6.70 -18.17
C ALA A 174 7.53 -7.01 -19.07
N GLY A 175 7.46 -6.68 -20.36
CA GLY A 175 8.57 -6.87 -21.30
C GLY A 175 9.75 -5.93 -21.03
N GLU A 176 9.46 -4.69 -20.64
CA GLU A 176 10.48 -3.70 -20.27
C GLU A 176 11.20 -4.11 -18.98
N ARG A 177 10.45 -4.50 -17.94
CA ARG A 177 11.01 -5.05 -16.69
C ARG A 177 11.91 -6.25 -16.94
N TYR A 178 11.48 -7.17 -17.82
CA TYR A 178 12.29 -8.33 -18.20
C TYR A 178 13.61 -7.89 -18.86
N SER A 179 13.54 -6.93 -19.78
CA SER A 179 14.70 -6.40 -20.50
C SER A 179 15.69 -5.72 -19.55
N GLU A 180 15.21 -4.89 -18.63
CA GLU A 180 16.05 -4.26 -17.61
C GLU A 180 16.72 -5.28 -16.67
N ALA A 181 15.96 -6.28 -16.23
CA ALA A 181 16.51 -7.35 -15.40
C ALA A 181 17.61 -8.13 -16.13
N MET A 182 17.45 -8.38 -17.43
CA MET A 182 18.46 -9.01 -18.28
C MET A 182 19.70 -8.11 -18.42
N LEU A 183 19.52 -6.82 -18.75
CA LEU A 183 20.61 -5.86 -18.88
C LEU A 183 21.39 -5.71 -17.56
N GLY A 184 20.69 -5.69 -16.41
CA GLY A 184 21.31 -5.62 -15.09
C GLY A 184 22.14 -6.87 -14.76
N LYS A 185 21.69 -8.06 -15.19
CA LYS A 185 22.49 -9.30 -15.06
C LYS A 185 23.73 -9.27 -15.94
N LEU A 186 23.59 -8.84 -17.20
CA LEU A 186 24.71 -8.72 -18.13
C LEU A 186 25.75 -7.72 -17.62
N ARG A 187 25.34 -6.54 -17.17
CA ARG A 187 26.24 -5.54 -16.57
C ARG A 187 27.04 -6.12 -15.42
N ARG A 188 26.40 -6.87 -14.52
CA ARG A 188 27.09 -7.56 -13.42
C ARG A 188 28.15 -8.53 -13.92
N ILE A 189 27.81 -9.40 -14.87
CA ILE A 189 28.76 -10.36 -15.45
C ILE A 189 29.97 -9.66 -16.07
N PHE A 190 29.75 -8.60 -16.85
CA PHE A 190 30.82 -7.84 -17.49
C PHE A 190 31.62 -6.98 -16.50
N SER A 191 31.06 -6.56 -15.37
CA SER A 191 31.82 -5.88 -14.31
C SER A 191 32.72 -6.79 -13.49
N TYR A 192 32.47 -8.11 -13.46
CA TYR A 192 33.35 -9.10 -12.84
C TYR A 192 34.41 -9.68 -13.79
N SER A 193 34.39 -9.26 -15.07
CA SER A 193 35.31 -9.75 -16.10
C SER A 193 36.46 -8.77 -16.41
N ASN A 194 36.56 -7.68 -15.64
CA ASN A 194 37.67 -6.71 -15.61
C ASN A 194 38.24 -6.65 -14.19
#